data_AF-A0A2J5I5G5-F1
#
_entry.id   AF-A0A2J5I5G5-F1
#
_cell.length_a   1.000
_cell.length_b   1.000
_cell.length_c   1.000
_cell.angle_alpha   90.00
_cell.angle_beta   90.00
_cell.angle_gamma   90.00
#
_symmetry.space_group_name_H-M   'P 1'
#
loop_
_entity.id
_entity.type
_entity.pdbx_description
1 polymer ?
#
loop_
_entity_poly.entity_id
_entity_poly.type
_entity_poly.pdbx_seq_one_letter_code
_entity_poly.pdbx_strand_id
1 'polypeptide(L)'
;MSDLDRIPPSTAAYVVATAILAGITGYFIGQGSTLGFFSANEKEGWPNSYNVKVHRDSSDEEYEDEESEEEEEGDGSELANFDNSNEEVKLVLVVRTDLGMTKGKIAAQCSHATLACYKYLTTHTPNSSMLRRWERQGQAKIALQTKSEEEMELLQAQAVSLGLCAQVITDAGRTQIASGSRTVLGVLGPKSVVDGVTGHLKLL
;
A
#
# COMPACT_ATOMS: atom_id res chain seq x y z
N MET A 1 52.97 -2.58 -53.16
CA MET A 1 51.75 -2.36 -52.36
C MET A 1 50.74 -3.37 -52.86
N SER A 2 50.54 -4.47 -52.15
CA SER A 2 49.57 -5.51 -52.51
C SER A 2 48.20 -5.09 -51.99
N ASP A 3 47.28 -4.75 -52.90
CA ASP A 3 45.87 -4.55 -52.57
C ASP A 3 45.29 -5.87 -52.06
N LEU A 4 44.91 -5.88 -50.78
CA LEU A 4 44.17 -6.99 -50.17
C LEU A 4 42.74 -6.94 -50.71
N ASP A 5 42.45 -7.78 -51.71
CA ASP A 5 41.10 -8.08 -52.17
C ASP A 5 40.27 -8.62 -51.01
N ARG A 6 39.46 -7.74 -50.39
CA ARG A 6 38.49 -8.13 -49.38
C ARG A 6 37.25 -8.68 -50.09
N ILE A 7 37.13 -10.00 -50.11
CA ILE A 7 35.93 -10.69 -50.58
C ILE A 7 34.73 -10.18 -49.76
N PRO A 8 33.64 -9.72 -50.39
CA PRO A 8 32.48 -9.22 -49.66
C PRO A 8 31.90 -10.34 -48.78
N PRO A 9 31.51 -10.06 -47.52
CA PRO A 9 30.96 -11.06 -46.64
C PRO A 9 29.70 -11.68 -47.26
N SER A 10 29.51 -12.99 -47.06
CA SER A 10 28.29 -13.65 -47.50
C SER A 10 27.09 -13.13 -46.72
N THR A 11 25.89 -13.20 -47.32
CA THR A 11 24.64 -12.82 -46.65
C THR A 11 24.46 -13.54 -45.31
N ALA A 12 24.91 -14.80 -45.21
CA ALA A 12 24.91 -15.56 -43.97
C ALA A 12 25.84 -14.95 -42.90
N ALA A 13 27.01 -14.45 -43.29
CA ALA A 13 27.93 -13.77 -42.37
C ALA A 13 27.31 -12.49 -41.80
N TYR A 14 26.58 -11.73 -42.63
CA TYR A 14 25.84 -10.56 -42.18
C TYR A 14 24.74 -10.92 -41.18
N VAL A 15 23.95 -11.96 -41.46
CA VAL A 15 22.86 -12.40 -40.57
C VAL A 15 23.39 -12.88 -39.22
N VAL A 16 24.49 -13.63 -39.20
CA VAL A 16 25.11 -14.09 -37.96
C VAL A 16 25.68 -12.92 -37.16
N ALA A 17 26.35 -11.97 -37.82
CA ALA A 17 26.90 -10.79 -37.17
C ALA A 17 25.80 -9.91 -36.55
N THR A 18 24.69 -9.69 -37.25
CA THR A 18 23.57 -8.90 -36.72
C THR A 18 22.85 -9.61 -35.59
N ALA A 19 22.70 -10.95 -35.65
CA ALA A 19 22.11 -11.73 -34.56
C ALA A 19 22.95 -11.68 -33.28
N ILE A 20 24.28 -11.73 -33.39
CA ILE A 20 25.19 -11.62 -32.25
C ILE A 20 25.11 -10.22 -31.64
N LEU A 21 25.14 -9.16 -32.47
CA LEU A 21 25.03 -7.78 -32.00
C LEU A 21 23.69 -7.52 -31.32
N ALA A 22 22.58 -7.99 -31.90
CA ALA A 22 21.25 -7.85 -31.31
C ALA A 22 21.12 -8.64 -30.00
N GLY A 23 21.68 -9.86 -29.94
CA GLY A 23 21.68 -10.69 -28.74
C GLY A 23 22.47 -10.09 -27.59
N ILE A 24 23.68 -9.59 -27.85
CA ILE A 24 24.52 -8.92 -26.84
C ILE A 24 23.84 -7.63 -26.36
N THR A 25 23.36 -6.79 -27.28
CA THR A 25 22.69 -5.54 -26.93
C THR A 25 21.41 -5.80 -26.13
N GLY A 26 20.59 -6.76 -26.56
CA GLY A 26 19.37 -7.17 -25.86
C GLY A 26 19.64 -7.77 -24.48
N TYR A 27 20.71 -8.56 -24.32
CA TYR A 27 21.10 -9.12 -23.02
C TYR A 27 21.48 -8.03 -22.01
N PHE A 28 22.25 -7.03 -22.42
CA PHE A 28 22.63 -5.91 -21.54
C PHE A 28 21.46 -4.96 -21.23
N ILE A 29 20.55 -4.71 -22.18
CA ILE A 29 19.30 -3.97 -21.92
C ILE A 29 18.39 -4.76 -20.97
N GLY A 30 18.32 -6.09 -21.12
CA GLY A 30 17.57 -6.98 -20.22
C GLY A 30 18.14 -7.01 -18.80
N GLN A 31 19.46 -7.11 -18.65
CA GLN A 31 20.11 -7.05 -17.34
C GLN A 31 20.00 -5.66 -16.70
N GLY A 32 20.04 -4.58 -17.50
CA GLY A 32 19.86 -3.20 -17.03
C GLY A 32 18.42 -2.86 -16.62
N SER A 33 17.42 -3.51 -17.21
CA SER A 33 16.00 -3.40 -16.80
C SER A 33 15.69 -4.19 -15.53
N THR A 34 16.45 -5.25 -15.21
CA THR A 34 16.39 -5.91 -13.89
C THR A 34 17.13 -5.15 -12.78
N LEU A 35 17.98 -4.18 -13.13
CA LEU A 35 18.79 -3.39 -12.19
C LEU A 35 18.33 -1.92 -12.06
N GLY A 36 17.25 -1.52 -12.71
CA GLY A 36 16.60 -0.21 -12.52
C GLY A 36 17.25 1.00 -13.21
N PHE A 37 18.27 0.83 -14.06
CA PHE A 37 19.07 1.96 -14.58
C PHE A 37 18.60 2.58 -15.91
N PHE A 38 17.54 2.08 -16.55
CA PHE A 38 17.00 2.67 -17.78
C PHE A 38 15.47 2.82 -17.72
N SER A 39 15.00 3.87 -17.04
CA SER A 39 13.66 4.42 -17.28
C SER A 39 13.81 5.83 -17.84
N ALA A 40 14.18 5.91 -19.12
CA ALA A 40 14.14 7.14 -19.89
C ALA A 40 12.94 7.07 -20.83
N ASN A 41 11.82 7.59 -20.32
CA ASN A 41 10.87 8.43 -21.04
C ASN A 41 10.30 7.89 -22.37
N GLU A 42 9.15 7.22 -22.29
CA GLU A 42 8.13 7.35 -23.34
C GLU A 42 6.75 7.37 -22.70
N LYS A 43 6.22 8.60 -22.57
CA LYS A 43 4.83 8.86 -22.22
C LYS A 43 3.99 8.67 -23.48
N GLU A 44 3.43 7.49 -23.66
CA GLU A 44 2.22 7.36 -24.47
C GLU A 44 1.06 6.93 -23.54
N GLY A 45 0.28 7.94 -23.16
CA GLY A 45 -0.86 7.79 -22.26
C GLY A 45 -2.00 7.03 -22.93
N TRP A 46 -2.65 6.18 -22.14
CA TRP A 46 -3.98 5.65 -22.44
C TRP A 46 -4.97 6.81 -22.66
N PRO A 47 -5.89 6.74 -23.64
CA PRO A 47 -6.78 7.84 -23.92
C PRO A 47 -7.90 7.84 -22.87
N ASN A 48 -7.76 8.68 -21.84
CA ASN A 48 -8.89 9.02 -20.98
C ASN A 48 -8.99 10.53 -20.81
N SER A 49 -10.11 11.05 -21.30
CA SER A 49 -10.47 12.46 -21.42
C SER A 49 -10.87 13.09 -20.08
N TYR A 50 -9.96 13.14 -19.13
CA TYR A 50 -10.14 13.91 -17.90
C TYR A 50 -8.95 14.85 -17.75
N ASN A 51 -9.19 16.13 -17.99
CA ASN A 51 -8.16 17.17 -17.95
C ASN A 51 -7.88 17.52 -16.48
N VAL A 52 -7.10 16.70 -15.79
CA VAL A 52 -6.63 16.98 -14.42
C VAL A 52 -5.46 17.95 -14.52
N LYS A 53 -5.68 19.20 -14.10
CA LYS A 53 -4.60 20.17 -13.92
C LYS A 53 -3.75 19.73 -12.73
N VAL A 54 -2.61 19.09 -13.00
CA VAL A 54 -1.60 18.75 -12.00
C VAL A 54 -1.05 20.05 -11.42
N HIS A 55 -1.30 20.31 -10.14
CA HIS A 55 -0.69 21.43 -9.43
C HIS A 55 0.80 21.14 -9.21
N ARG A 56 1.65 22.10 -9.56
CA ARG A 56 3.13 22.05 -9.57
C ARG A 56 3.78 21.96 -8.18
N ASP A 57 3.02 21.60 -7.15
CA ASP A 57 3.47 21.43 -5.77
C ASP A 57 3.35 19.97 -5.30
N SER A 58 3.16 19.04 -6.24
CA SER A 58 3.42 17.62 -5.99
C SER A 58 4.92 17.44 -5.99
N SER A 59 5.56 17.64 -4.83
CA SER A 59 6.89 17.12 -4.60
C SER A 59 6.81 15.61 -4.76
N ASP A 60 7.41 15.08 -5.83
CA ASP A 60 7.80 13.68 -5.93
C ASP A 60 8.76 13.42 -4.76
N GLU A 61 8.21 13.00 -3.62
CA GLU A 61 9.01 12.37 -2.58
C GLU A 61 9.34 10.96 -3.08
N GLU A 62 10.63 10.72 -3.31
CA GLU A 62 11.21 9.48 -3.79
C GLU A 62 10.88 8.34 -2.80
N TYR A 63 10.14 7.33 -3.26
CA TYR A 63 9.75 6.18 -2.46
C TYR A 63 10.94 5.23 -2.31
N GLU A 64 11.75 5.41 -1.27
CA GLU A 64 12.76 4.42 -0.88
C GLU A 64 12.12 3.41 0.09
N ASP A 65 11.87 2.15 -0.31
CA ASP A 65 11.45 1.10 0.64
C ASP A 65 12.50 0.97 1.76
N GLU A 66 12.20 1.44 2.97
CA GLU A 66 12.98 1.11 4.17
C GLU A 66 12.18 0.15 5.04
N GLU A 67 12.89 -0.86 5.53
CA GLU A 67 12.42 -2.02 6.26
C GLU A 67 11.41 -1.64 7.35
N SER A 68 10.24 -2.27 7.29
CA SER A 68 9.26 -2.28 8.36
C SER A 68 9.97 -2.70 9.66
N GLU A 69 10.05 -1.78 10.62
CA GLU A 69 10.36 -2.15 12.00
C GLU A 69 9.35 -3.23 12.40
N GLU A 70 9.86 -4.40 12.81
CA GLU A 70 9.04 -5.49 13.34
C GLU A 70 8.36 -5.00 14.62
N GLU A 71 7.18 -4.40 14.48
CA GLU A 71 6.29 -4.17 15.62
C GLU A 71 6.06 -5.52 16.31
N GLU A 72 6.07 -5.55 17.65
CA GLU A 72 5.73 -6.76 18.41
C GLU A 72 4.34 -7.24 17.98
N GLU A 73 4.27 -8.18 17.04
CA GLU A 73 3.03 -8.83 16.64
C GLU A 73 2.52 -9.62 17.85
N GLY A 74 1.58 -9.03 18.59
CA GLY A 74 0.87 -9.76 19.64
C GLY A 74 0.30 -11.05 19.05
N ASP A 75 0.43 -12.16 19.79
CA ASP A 75 0.21 -13.55 19.35
C ASP A 75 -1.23 -13.89 18.86
N GLY A 76 -2.09 -12.88 18.70
CA GLY A 76 -3.47 -13.01 18.24
C GLY A 76 -4.41 -13.62 19.28
N SER A 77 -3.94 -13.95 20.49
CA SER A 77 -4.76 -14.58 21.54
C SER A 77 -5.90 -13.69 22.03
N GLU A 78 -5.80 -12.38 21.80
CA GLU A 78 -6.80 -11.38 22.20
C GLU A 78 -7.97 -11.26 21.21
N LEU A 79 -7.90 -11.87 20.01
CA LEU A 79 -8.98 -11.79 19.03
C LEU A 79 -10.19 -12.62 19.44
N ALA A 80 -11.37 -11.98 19.49
CA ALA A 80 -12.62 -12.67 19.78
C ALA A 80 -13.13 -13.44 18.56
N ASN A 81 -13.79 -14.58 18.81
CA ASN A 81 -14.42 -15.36 17.75
C ASN A 81 -15.83 -14.81 17.43
N PHE A 82 -15.97 -14.22 16.24
CA PHE A 82 -17.24 -13.68 15.72
C PHE A 82 -17.94 -14.58 14.70
N ASP A 83 -17.60 -15.87 14.62
CA ASP A 83 -18.06 -16.77 13.57
C ASP A 83 -19.58 -17.04 13.59
N ASN A 84 -20.21 -16.91 14.75
CA ASN A 84 -21.65 -17.16 14.90
C ASN A 84 -22.54 -15.96 14.53
N SER A 85 -21.94 -14.81 14.17
CA SER A 85 -22.69 -13.63 13.73
C SER A 85 -22.94 -13.67 12.21
N ASN A 86 -24.13 -13.26 11.78
CA ASN A 86 -24.45 -12.99 10.36
C ASN A 86 -24.49 -11.50 10.05
N GLU A 87 -23.99 -10.67 10.96
CA GLU A 87 -23.97 -9.22 10.79
C GLU A 87 -23.02 -8.80 9.65
N GLU A 88 -23.28 -7.61 9.10
CA GLU A 88 -22.35 -6.87 8.26
C GLU A 88 -21.01 -6.69 8.99
N VAL A 89 -19.92 -6.97 8.27
CA VAL A 89 -18.56 -6.71 8.74
C VAL A 89 -18.03 -5.48 8.02
N LYS A 90 -17.32 -4.61 8.74
CA LYS A 90 -16.77 -3.38 8.18
C LYS A 90 -15.38 -3.09 8.73
N LEU A 91 -14.62 -2.30 7.95
CA LEU A 91 -13.38 -1.66 8.38
C LEU A 91 -13.65 -0.17 8.58
N VAL A 92 -13.35 0.34 9.77
CA VAL A 92 -13.33 1.78 10.06
C VAL A 92 -11.89 2.27 10.05
N LEU A 93 -11.65 3.38 9.37
CA LEU A 93 -10.36 4.05 9.26
C LEU A 93 -10.48 5.39 10.00
N VAL A 94 -9.96 5.45 11.23
CA VAL A 94 -9.98 6.66 12.06
C VAL A 94 -8.72 7.46 11.77
N VAL A 95 -8.87 8.62 11.15
CA VAL A 95 -7.78 9.48 10.68
C VAL A 95 -7.57 10.65 11.64
N ARG A 96 -6.32 10.90 12.02
CA ARG A 96 -5.95 12.10 12.76
C ARG A 96 -5.93 13.34 11.86
N THR A 97 -6.87 14.23 12.10
CA THR A 97 -7.04 15.47 11.33
C THR A 97 -6.21 16.64 11.89
N ASP A 98 -5.75 16.53 13.14
CA ASP A 98 -4.85 17.49 13.78
C ASP A 98 -3.47 17.56 13.12
N LEU A 99 -3.07 16.49 12.42
CA LEU A 99 -1.79 16.39 11.73
C LEU A 99 -1.73 17.18 10.40
N GLY A 100 -2.85 17.74 9.93
CA GLY A 100 -2.87 18.53 8.69
C GLY A 100 -2.48 17.75 7.42
N MET A 101 -2.66 16.43 7.40
CA MET A 101 -2.32 15.59 6.25
C MET A 101 -3.03 16.03 4.97
N THR A 102 -2.31 16.02 3.84
CA THR A 102 -2.91 16.22 2.52
C THR A 102 -3.80 15.04 2.15
N LYS A 103 -4.74 15.25 1.23
CA LYS A 103 -5.67 14.21 0.77
C LYS A 103 -4.96 12.95 0.23
N GLY A 104 -3.86 13.14 -0.51
CA GLY A 104 -3.05 12.04 -1.03
C GLY A 104 -2.42 11.23 0.09
N LYS A 105 -1.85 11.91 1.09
CA LYS A 105 -1.26 11.25 2.25
C LYS A 105 -2.29 10.48 3.09
N ILE A 106 -3.45 11.08 3.33
CA ILE A 106 -4.58 10.40 4.01
C ILE A 106 -4.94 9.10 3.28
N ALA A 107 -5.06 9.14 1.96
CA ALA A 107 -5.41 7.97 1.16
C ALA A 107 -4.34 6.86 1.25
N ALA A 108 -3.06 7.22 1.21
CA ALA A 108 -1.96 6.28 1.38
C ALA A 108 -2.00 5.63 2.77
N GLN A 109 -2.10 6.43 3.85
CA GLN A 109 -2.13 5.93 5.22
C GLN A 109 -3.36 5.06 5.51
N CYS A 110 -4.53 5.41 4.96
CA CYS A 110 -5.72 4.55 5.01
C CYS A 110 -5.53 3.21 4.29
N SER A 111 -4.76 3.21 3.20
CA SER A 111 -4.43 1.98 2.45
C SER A 111 -3.49 1.09 3.26
N HIS A 112 -2.48 1.68 3.92
CA HIS A 112 -1.61 0.96 4.85
C HIS A 112 -2.39 0.35 6.02
N ALA A 113 -3.27 1.11 6.67
CA ALA A 113 -4.10 0.62 7.78
C ALA A 113 -5.00 -0.56 7.36
N THR A 114 -5.55 -0.48 6.15
CA THR A 114 -6.34 -1.58 5.57
C THR A 114 -5.50 -2.83 5.39
N LEU A 115 -4.31 -2.70 4.80
CA LEU A 115 -3.42 -3.83 4.55
C LEU A 115 -2.91 -4.44 5.86
N ALA A 116 -2.60 -3.62 6.87
CA ALA A 116 -2.19 -4.07 8.18
C ALA A 116 -3.30 -4.91 8.86
N CYS A 117 -4.54 -4.42 8.90
CA CYS A 117 -5.67 -5.17 9.44
C CYS A 117 -5.88 -6.51 8.71
N TYR A 118 -5.80 -6.48 7.37
CA TYR A 118 -5.97 -7.67 6.55
C TYR A 118 -4.88 -8.70 6.83
N LYS A 119 -3.60 -8.30 6.77
CA LYS A 119 -2.46 -9.17 7.07
C LYS A 119 -2.57 -9.77 8.46
N TYR A 120 -2.83 -8.94 9.47
CA TYR A 120 -2.98 -9.38 10.85
C TYR A 120 -4.03 -10.49 10.99
N LEU A 121 -5.22 -10.30 10.43
CA LEU A 121 -6.29 -11.30 10.47
C LEU A 121 -5.98 -12.56 9.66
N THR A 122 -5.33 -12.43 8.49
CA THR A 122 -4.93 -13.60 7.70
C THR A 122 -3.88 -14.45 8.40
N THR A 123 -2.96 -13.82 9.15
CA THR A 123 -1.91 -14.51 9.90
C THR A 123 -2.48 -15.19 11.14
N HIS A 124 -3.27 -14.46 11.95
CA HIS A 124 -3.72 -14.94 13.26
C HIS A 124 -5.03 -15.72 13.22
N THR A 125 -5.89 -15.46 12.23
CA THR A 125 -7.22 -16.09 12.11
C THR A 125 -7.56 -16.52 10.67
N PRO A 126 -6.72 -17.34 10.00
CA PRO A 126 -6.86 -17.68 8.57
C PRO A 126 -8.19 -18.37 8.20
N ASN A 127 -8.85 -19.00 9.17
CA ASN A 127 -10.12 -19.69 8.98
C ASN A 127 -11.33 -18.88 9.47
N SER A 128 -11.14 -17.63 9.88
CA SER A 128 -12.20 -16.76 10.37
C SER A 128 -13.27 -16.55 9.30
N SER A 129 -14.51 -16.87 9.64
CA SER A 129 -15.66 -16.59 8.77
C SER A 129 -15.93 -15.08 8.69
N MET A 130 -15.51 -14.30 9.69
CA MET A 130 -15.66 -12.85 9.72
C MET A 130 -14.88 -12.19 8.58
N LEU A 131 -13.60 -12.54 8.41
CA LEU A 131 -12.78 -11.99 7.33
C LEU A 131 -13.36 -12.34 5.95
N ARG A 132 -13.72 -13.62 5.75
CA ARG A 132 -14.37 -14.08 4.52
C ARG A 132 -15.70 -13.38 4.24
N ARG A 133 -16.48 -13.07 5.28
CA ARG A 133 -17.72 -12.28 5.15
C ARG A 133 -17.41 -10.88 4.66
N TRP A 134 -16.44 -10.19 5.28
CA TRP A 134 -16.03 -8.85 4.84
C TRP A 134 -15.60 -8.84 3.37
N GLU A 135 -14.79 -9.82 2.94
CA GLU A 135 -14.39 -9.99 1.54
C GLU A 135 -15.59 -10.14 0.60
N ARG A 136 -16.54 -11.02 0.96
CA ARG A 136 -17.73 -11.30 0.14
C ARG A 136 -18.76 -10.16 0.16
N GLN A 137 -18.76 -9.33 1.18
CA GLN A 137 -19.67 -8.19 1.33
C GLN A 137 -19.14 -6.89 0.68
N GLY A 138 -18.08 -6.99 -0.14
CA GLY A 138 -17.53 -5.83 -0.86
C GLY A 138 -16.52 -5.01 -0.05
N GLN A 139 -16.03 -5.56 1.07
CA GLN A 139 -14.93 -5.00 1.86
C GLN A 139 -15.18 -3.55 2.28
N ALA A 140 -16.33 -3.29 2.90
CA ALA A 140 -16.76 -1.95 3.32
C ALA A 140 -15.69 -1.25 4.17
N LYS A 141 -15.39 0.00 3.80
CA LYS A 141 -14.42 0.90 4.45
C LYS A 141 -15.08 2.23 4.74
N ILE A 142 -15.02 2.69 5.98
CA ILE A 142 -15.60 3.96 6.42
C ILE A 142 -14.50 4.82 7.01
N ALA A 143 -14.27 6.00 6.43
CA ALA A 143 -13.30 6.96 6.94
C ALA A 143 -13.95 7.89 7.97
N LEU A 144 -13.41 7.90 9.18
CA LEU A 144 -13.80 8.76 10.30
C LEU A 144 -12.64 9.65 10.71
N GLN A 145 -12.92 10.69 11.49
CA GLN A 145 -11.92 11.62 12.00
C GLN A 145 -11.83 11.63 13.52
N THR A 146 -10.61 11.76 14.01
CA THR A 146 -10.26 12.14 15.39
C THR A 146 -9.33 13.36 15.35
N LYS A 147 -9.20 14.06 16.47
CA LYS A 147 -8.40 15.28 16.60
C LYS A 147 -7.22 15.16 17.56
N SER A 148 -6.97 13.97 18.10
CA SER A 148 -5.88 13.77 19.07
C SER A 148 -5.32 12.36 18.98
N GLU A 149 -4.07 12.22 19.39
CA GLU A 149 -3.41 10.92 19.51
C GLU A 149 -4.01 10.12 20.66
N GLU A 150 -4.28 10.79 21.77
CA GLU A 150 -4.83 10.19 22.99
C GLU A 150 -6.20 9.57 22.76
N GLU A 151 -7.07 10.22 21.98
CA GLU A 151 -8.38 9.66 21.58
C GLU A 151 -8.19 8.43 20.69
N MET A 152 -7.22 8.46 19.76
CA MET A 152 -6.91 7.29 18.91
C MET A 152 -6.42 6.09 19.74
N GLU A 153 -5.54 6.33 20.71
CA GLU A 153 -5.05 5.29 21.62
C GLU A 153 -6.17 4.69 22.47
N LEU A 154 -7.07 5.54 22.98
CA LEU A 154 -8.24 5.08 23.73
C LEU A 154 -9.15 4.19 22.86
N LEU A 155 -9.42 4.61 21.63
CA LEU A 155 -10.22 3.83 20.66
C LEU A 155 -9.55 2.49 20.33
N GLN A 156 -8.22 2.48 20.16
CA GLN A 156 -7.46 1.25 19.94
C GLN A 156 -7.60 0.31 21.13
N ALA A 157 -7.31 0.78 22.34
CA ALA A 157 -7.41 -0.02 23.57
C ALA A 157 -8.83 -0.57 23.78
N GLN A 158 -9.86 0.24 23.52
CA GLN A 158 -11.25 -0.20 23.60
C GLN A 158 -11.55 -1.29 22.56
N ALA A 159 -11.12 -1.13 21.31
CA ALA A 159 -11.30 -2.12 20.26
C ALA A 159 -10.61 -3.45 20.58
N VAL A 160 -9.35 -3.40 21.03
CA VAL A 160 -8.58 -4.59 21.47
C VAL A 160 -9.27 -5.28 22.64
N SER A 161 -9.79 -4.53 23.63
CA SER A 161 -10.50 -5.11 24.78
C SER A 161 -11.79 -5.85 24.40
N LEU A 162 -12.38 -5.52 23.24
CA LEU A 162 -13.55 -6.19 22.67
C LEU A 162 -13.16 -7.33 21.72
N GLY A 163 -11.86 -7.61 21.58
CA GLY A 163 -11.30 -8.62 20.69
C GLY A 163 -11.41 -8.29 19.21
N LEU A 164 -11.49 -7.00 18.85
CA LEU A 164 -11.46 -6.54 17.47
C LEU A 164 -10.04 -6.46 16.93
N CYS A 165 -9.87 -6.60 15.61
CA CYS A 165 -8.61 -6.24 14.96
C CYS A 165 -8.47 -4.72 14.91
N ALA A 166 -7.45 -4.19 15.61
CA ALA A 166 -7.16 -2.77 15.70
C ALA A 166 -5.67 -2.50 15.40
N GLN A 167 -5.37 -1.90 14.24
CA GLN A 167 -4.00 -1.67 13.77
C GLN A 167 -3.75 -0.18 13.58
N VAL A 168 -2.66 0.33 14.13
CA VAL A 168 -2.28 1.75 14.02
C VAL A 168 -1.14 1.87 13.02
N ILE A 169 -1.21 2.88 12.15
CA ILE A 169 -0.12 3.21 11.24
C ILE A 169 0.64 4.41 11.74
N THR A 170 1.96 4.28 11.79
CA THR A 170 2.90 5.34 12.13
C THR A 170 3.49 5.94 10.85
N ASP A 171 3.68 7.26 10.84
CA ASP A 171 4.42 7.91 9.76
C ASP A 171 5.92 7.69 9.96
N ALA A 172 6.60 7.14 8.96
CA ALA A 172 8.05 6.92 8.98
C ALA A 172 8.90 8.23 8.95
N GLY A 173 8.27 9.39 9.15
CA GLY A 173 8.98 10.67 9.28
C GLY A 173 9.50 11.27 7.99
N ARG A 174 8.97 10.85 6.84
CA ARG A 174 9.40 11.35 5.52
C ARG A 174 8.65 12.58 5.02
N THR A 175 7.77 13.12 5.87
CA THR A 175 6.92 14.26 5.53
C THR A 175 7.02 15.36 6.59
N GLN A 176 6.21 16.41 6.45
CA GLN A 176 6.07 17.52 7.39
C GLN A 176 5.52 17.15 8.79
N ILE A 177 5.14 15.89 9.01
CA ILE A 177 4.67 15.37 10.30
C ILE A 177 5.85 14.79 11.08
N ALA A 178 5.86 14.97 12.41
CA ALA A 178 6.91 14.41 13.25
C ALA A 178 7.03 12.89 13.05
N SER A 179 8.27 12.40 12.87
CA SER A 179 8.54 10.97 12.74
C SER A 179 7.94 10.18 13.91
N GLY A 180 7.36 9.01 13.61
CA GLY A 180 6.72 8.15 14.60
C GLY A 180 5.30 8.57 14.98
N SER A 181 4.74 9.64 14.39
CA SER A 181 3.37 10.05 14.67
C SER A 181 2.39 8.97 14.23
N ARG A 182 1.50 8.53 15.13
CA ARG A 182 0.35 7.68 14.80
C ARG A 182 -0.60 8.46 13.90
N THR A 183 -0.93 7.96 12.72
CA THR A 183 -1.68 8.70 11.69
C THR A 183 -3.11 8.18 11.51
N VAL A 184 -3.27 6.86 11.36
CA VAL A 184 -4.54 6.20 11.07
C VAL A 184 -4.66 4.93 11.90
N LEU A 185 -5.82 4.76 12.53
CA LEU A 185 -6.22 3.52 13.20
C LEU A 185 -7.24 2.78 12.31
N GLY A 186 -6.93 1.56 11.92
CA GLY A 186 -7.86 0.62 11.30
C GLY A 186 -8.54 -0.25 12.36
N VAL A 187 -9.87 -0.32 12.35
CA VAL A 187 -10.66 -1.22 13.22
C VAL A 187 -11.58 -2.08 12.36
N LEU A 188 -11.34 -3.39 12.33
CA LEU A 188 -12.11 -4.36 11.53
C LEU A 188 -12.90 -5.30 12.43
N GLY A 189 -14.21 -5.38 12.18
CA GLY A 189 -15.06 -6.37 12.84
C GLY A 189 -16.55 -6.22 12.54
N PRO A 190 -17.41 -6.94 13.30
CA PRO A 190 -18.87 -6.86 13.16
C PRO A 190 -19.36 -5.44 13.43
N LYS A 191 -20.31 -4.98 12.60
CA LYS A 191 -20.78 -3.60 12.59
C LYS A 191 -21.15 -3.08 13.99
N SER A 192 -21.91 -3.84 14.78
CA SER A 192 -22.40 -3.40 16.10
C SER A 192 -21.25 -3.20 17.10
N VAL A 193 -20.25 -4.08 17.07
CA VAL A 193 -19.10 -4.01 17.98
C VAL A 193 -18.20 -2.84 17.59
N VAL A 194 -17.95 -2.66 16.29
CA VAL A 194 -17.19 -1.53 15.77
C VAL A 194 -17.90 -0.20 16.03
N ASP A 195 -19.23 -0.14 15.88
CA ASP A 195 -20.05 1.05 16.20
C ASP A 195 -20.05 1.37 17.70
N GLY A 196 -19.91 0.37 18.58
CA GLY A 196 -19.72 0.57 20.02
C GLY A 196 -18.43 1.32 20.37
N VAL A 197 -17.41 1.23 19.51
CA VAL A 197 -16.14 1.96 19.66
C VAL A 197 -16.18 3.30 18.92
N THR A 198 -16.63 3.30 17.68
CA THR A 198 -16.38 4.41 16.73
C THR A 198 -17.64 5.20 16.34
N GLY A 199 -18.83 4.78 16.76
CA GLY A 199 -20.10 5.34 16.27
C GLY A 199 -20.37 6.80 16.65
N HIS A 200 -19.61 7.36 17.59
CA HIS A 200 -19.69 8.76 18.01
C HIS A 200 -18.79 9.70 17.17
N LEU A 201 -17.87 9.13 16.37
CA LEU A 201 -16.95 9.90 15.55
C LEU A 201 -17.65 10.45 14.30
N LYS A 202 -17.09 11.53 13.75
CA LYS A 202 -17.58 12.16 12.52
C LYS A 202 -16.94 11.50 11.31
N LEU A 203 -17.63 11.52 10.17
CA LEU A 203 -17.02 11.23 8.86
C LEU A 203 -15.86 12.20 8.59
N LEU A 204 -14.81 11.69 7.94
CA LEU A 204 -13.61 12.44 7.54
C LEU A 204 -13.91 13.52 6.48
#